data_AF-A0A8J9WML2-F1
#
_entry.id   AF-A0A8J9WML2-F1
#
_cell.length_a   1.000
_cell.length_b   1.000
_cell.length_c   1.000
_cell.angle_alpha   90.00
_cell.angle_beta   90.00
_cell.angle_gamma   90.00
#
_symmetry.space_group_name_H-M   'P 1'
#
loop_
_entity.id
_entity.type
_entity.pdbx_description
1 polymer ?
#
loop_
_entity_poly.entity_id
_entity_poly.type
_entity_poly.pdbx_seq_one_letter_code
_entity_poly.pdbx_strand_id
1 'polypeptide(L)'
;MMSMPMSTVVAKSNVQVLRVQASPGAQLSARLPAPFTNRGQRSACKSRGHRIIRSGLLDFLNPQTGSTSARADELVSELLDLARSTNGGAKARLETREQLEELAQELQRFRPRAPTRSPLFPGTYKVLYTSNPNAPGGPVLRSAPGQAVFTGQQLRQTLEKPDVFLNEVAFKTLGLFPGTALQEGRWRALDGNRYVVDLEPAALKVAGNAGLSQQSEAVQRKFEVLYLDERVRVVRFLPDADSDSQPQLFVFEREIEDAEDDIEEEEDEPEEVPAALPFLRGRGRAGLATEAERSYAQEASAGTKRIGRKTAAAPAQVPDAKTEEVKRREMVRAQLAEITVAYKEAQAETRTALKQLKDFERESAQARRQSAPALDMVRIADATAEAAEQQLQAAREVAANADEQLKAASSALVELERRVRQR
;
A
#
# COMPACT_ATOMS: atom_id res chain seq x y z
N MET A 1 19.61 -12.23 -66.40
CA MET A 1 19.77 -10.94 -65.70
C MET A 1 18.45 -10.20 -65.81
N MET A 2 17.55 -10.39 -64.84
CA MET A 2 16.25 -9.72 -64.80
C MET A 2 16.32 -8.57 -63.81
N SER A 3 16.15 -7.36 -64.33
CA SER A 3 16.08 -6.10 -63.58
C SER A 3 14.62 -5.89 -63.16
N MET A 4 14.38 -5.68 -61.86
CA MET A 4 13.08 -5.28 -61.34
C MET A 4 13.11 -3.83 -60.85
N PRO A 5 12.08 -3.02 -61.15
CA PRO A 5 12.03 -1.63 -60.71
C PRO A 5 11.48 -1.50 -59.27
N MET A 6 12.21 -0.73 -58.46
CA MET A 6 11.78 -0.26 -57.14
C MET A 6 10.69 0.80 -57.28
N SER A 7 9.47 0.53 -56.80
CA SER A 7 8.41 1.53 -56.63
C SER A 7 8.64 2.33 -55.36
N THR A 8 8.79 3.64 -55.51
CA THR A 8 8.87 4.61 -54.41
C THR A 8 7.46 5.14 -54.11
N VAL A 9 6.92 4.83 -52.94
CA VAL A 9 5.66 5.38 -52.45
C VAL A 9 5.96 6.64 -51.65
N VAL A 10 5.62 7.80 -52.22
CA VAL A 10 5.71 9.10 -51.54
C VAL A 10 4.40 9.35 -50.78
N ALA A 11 4.44 9.20 -49.46
CA ALA A 11 3.35 9.59 -48.57
C ALA A 11 3.41 11.12 -48.34
N LYS A 12 2.37 11.83 -48.82
CA LYS A 12 2.17 13.26 -48.55
C LYS A 12 1.45 13.42 -47.20
N SER A 13 2.15 13.92 -46.19
CA SER A 13 1.58 14.34 -44.91
C SER A 13 1.01 15.75 -45.03
N ASN A 14 -0.32 15.87 -44.88
CA ASN A 14 -1.03 17.13 -44.75
C ASN A 14 -0.96 17.57 -43.28
N VAL A 15 -0.15 18.59 -42.98
CA VAL A 15 -0.13 19.27 -41.68
C VAL A 15 -0.97 20.54 -41.80
N GLN A 16 -2.18 20.52 -41.25
CA GLN A 16 -2.99 21.73 -41.06
C GLN A 16 -2.54 22.42 -39.76
N VAL A 17 -1.96 23.60 -39.90
CA VAL A 17 -1.59 24.48 -38.79
C VAL A 17 -2.83 25.26 -38.35
N LEU A 18 -3.39 24.89 -37.21
CA LEU A 18 -4.45 25.63 -36.53
C LEU A 18 -3.85 26.85 -35.82
N ARG A 19 -4.06 28.01 -36.42
CA ARG A 19 -3.63 29.33 -35.93
C ARG A 19 -4.66 29.85 -34.91
N VAL A 20 -4.40 29.67 -33.63
CA VAL A 20 -5.21 30.28 -32.56
C VAL A 20 -4.80 31.75 -32.40
N GLN A 21 -5.72 32.65 -32.72
CA GLN A 21 -5.58 34.09 -32.49
C GLN A 21 -5.84 34.40 -31.01
N ALA A 22 -4.87 35.00 -30.33
CA ALA A 22 -5.03 35.59 -29.01
C ALA A 22 -5.60 37.02 -29.13
N SER A 23 -6.73 37.28 -28.46
CA SER A 23 -7.28 38.63 -28.26
C SER A 23 -6.59 39.32 -27.08
N PRO A 24 -6.22 40.61 -27.20
CA PRO A 24 -5.73 41.40 -26.07
C PRO A 24 -6.83 42.30 -25.49
N GLY A 25 -6.87 42.39 -24.16
CA GLY A 25 -7.34 43.61 -23.50
C GLY A 25 -8.44 43.42 -22.45
N ALA A 26 -8.05 43.44 -21.18
CA ALA A 26 -8.83 44.06 -20.12
C ALA A 26 -7.88 44.41 -18.95
N GLN A 27 -7.38 45.65 -18.97
CA GLN A 27 -6.76 46.27 -17.81
C GLN A 27 -7.87 46.65 -16.83
N LEU A 28 -7.83 46.14 -15.60
CA LEU A 28 -8.68 46.62 -14.52
C LEU A 28 -7.82 47.17 -13.38
N SER A 29 -8.17 48.40 -13.06
CA SER A 29 -7.46 49.37 -12.24
C SER A 29 -7.49 49.00 -10.76
N ALA A 30 -6.35 49.17 -10.10
CA ALA A 30 -6.19 49.09 -8.66
C ALA A 30 -6.96 50.22 -7.95
N ARG A 31 -7.77 49.87 -6.94
CA ARG A 31 -8.29 50.81 -5.94
C ARG A 31 -7.84 50.37 -4.55
N LEU A 32 -6.89 51.12 -4.01
CA LEU A 32 -6.54 51.13 -2.58
C LEU A 32 -7.66 51.81 -1.78
N PRO A 33 -8.03 51.29 -0.59
CA PRO A 33 -8.72 52.08 0.42
C PRO A 33 -7.74 52.62 1.48
N ALA A 34 -8.01 53.87 1.85
CA ALA A 34 -7.31 54.72 2.81
C ALA A 34 -7.44 54.26 4.28
N PRO A 35 -6.60 54.80 5.20
CA PRO A 35 -6.59 54.41 6.60
C PRO A 35 -7.71 55.09 7.42
N PHE A 36 -8.43 54.29 8.21
CA PHE A 36 -9.38 54.78 9.21
C PHE A 36 -8.64 55.27 10.46
N THR A 37 -8.88 56.53 10.83
CA THR A 37 -8.48 57.10 12.12
C THR A 37 -9.66 57.14 13.08
N ASN A 38 -9.42 56.59 14.28
CA ASN A 38 -9.73 57.16 15.59
C ASN A 38 -11.15 57.72 15.88
N ARG A 39 -11.86 57.10 16.83
CA ARG A 39 -12.52 57.86 17.92
C ARG A 39 -12.99 56.96 19.05
N GLY A 40 -12.48 57.24 20.25
CA GLY A 40 -12.90 56.57 21.47
C GLY A 40 -14.31 56.95 21.90
N GLN A 41 -14.95 56.02 22.60
CA GLN A 41 -15.97 56.33 23.59
C GLN A 41 -15.65 55.57 24.87
N ARG A 42 -15.24 56.34 25.87
CA ARG A 42 -15.34 55.99 27.27
C ARG A 42 -16.81 56.05 27.65
N SER A 43 -17.32 55.04 28.33
CA SER A 43 -18.49 55.18 29.19
C SER A 43 -18.33 54.26 30.40
N ALA A 44 -18.47 54.90 31.55
CA ALA A 44 -18.20 54.36 32.87
C ALA A 44 -19.44 53.69 33.47
N CYS A 45 -19.14 52.83 34.45
CA CYS A 45 -19.90 52.49 35.65
C CYS A 45 -21.32 51.87 35.50
N LYS A 46 -21.47 50.64 36.02
CA LYS A 46 -22.01 50.42 37.38
C LYS A 46 -22.02 48.93 37.74
N SER A 47 -21.56 48.66 38.96
CA SER A 47 -21.60 47.40 39.68
C SER A 47 -23.02 46.84 39.87
N ARG A 48 -23.16 45.51 39.88
CA ARG A 48 -23.91 44.75 40.91
C ARG A 48 -23.90 43.24 40.62
N GLY A 49 -23.61 42.46 41.66
CA GLY A 49 -24.11 41.10 41.83
C GLY A 49 -23.24 39.96 41.34
N HIS A 50 -22.27 39.54 42.16
CA HIS A 50 -21.68 38.21 42.05
C HIS A 50 -22.74 37.13 42.25
N ARG A 51 -23.07 36.40 41.19
CA ARG A 51 -23.57 35.03 41.28
C ARG A 51 -22.60 34.15 40.49
N ILE A 52 -21.71 33.50 41.22
CA ILE A 52 -20.76 32.52 40.68
C ILE A 52 -21.60 31.31 40.26
N ILE A 53 -21.96 31.25 38.98
CA ILE A 53 -22.35 29.99 38.33
C ILE A 53 -21.04 29.43 37.77
N ARG A 54 -20.43 28.51 38.53
CA ARG A 54 -19.33 27.66 38.07
C ARG A 54 -19.92 26.58 37.16
N SER A 55 -20.13 26.91 35.90
CA SER A 55 -20.32 25.94 34.82
C SER A 55 -20.00 26.64 33.51
N GLY A 56 -18.88 26.30 32.89
CA GLY A 56 -18.52 26.77 31.55
C GLY A 56 -17.13 27.39 31.34
N LEU A 57 -16.22 27.36 32.33
CA LEU A 57 -14.84 27.89 32.14
C LEU A 57 -13.76 26.81 32.01
N LEU A 58 -14.14 25.52 32.06
CA LEU A 58 -13.23 24.39 31.84
C LEU A 58 -13.67 23.48 30.68
N ASP A 59 -14.67 23.87 29.89
CA ASP A 59 -15.05 23.14 28.66
C ASP A 59 -14.00 23.28 27.53
N PHE A 60 -12.96 24.09 27.75
CA PHE A 60 -11.82 24.25 26.84
C PHE A 60 -10.68 23.26 27.11
N LEU A 61 -10.72 22.55 28.24
CA LEU A 61 -9.68 21.57 28.63
C LEU A 61 -10.13 20.11 28.46
N ASN A 62 -11.39 19.88 28.09
CA ASN A 62 -11.75 18.63 27.45
C ASN A 62 -11.42 18.76 25.96
N PRO A 63 -10.46 18.01 25.40
CA PRO A 63 -10.47 17.79 23.97
C PRO A 63 -11.85 17.20 23.67
N GLN A 64 -12.64 17.84 22.81
CA GLN A 64 -13.87 17.24 22.31
C GLN A 64 -13.48 16.03 21.44
N THR A 65 -13.15 14.92 22.08
CA THR A 65 -13.17 13.59 21.48
C THR A 65 -14.64 13.21 21.33
N GLY A 66 -15.14 13.22 20.10
CA GLY A 66 -16.34 12.48 19.73
C GLY A 66 -17.70 13.13 20.02
N SER A 67 -17.92 14.42 19.73
CA SER A 67 -19.28 14.85 19.35
C SER A 67 -19.36 15.07 17.85
N THR A 68 -19.03 14.03 17.10
CA THR A 68 -19.58 13.87 15.76
C THR A 68 -21.10 14.00 15.91
N SER A 69 -21.73 14.91 15.15
CA SER A 69 -23.19 14.96 15.15
C SER A 69 -23.71 13.57 14.76
N ALA A 70 -24.81 13.09 15.34
CA ALA A 70 -25.37 11.77 14.97
C ALA A 70 -25.47 11.57 13.44
N ARG A 71 -25.69 12.66 12.70
CA ARG A 71 -25.67 12.69 11.23
C ARG A 71 -24.30 12.34 10.61
N ALA A 72 -23.21 12.84 11.17
CA ALA A 72 -21.86 12.50 10.71
C ALA A 72 -21.55 11.01 10.94
N ASP A 73 -21.98 10.45 12.07
CA ASP A 73 -21.79 9.02 12.36
C ASP A 73 -22.56 8.11 11.40
N GLU A 74 -23.79 8.49 11.03
CA GLU A 74 -24.57 7.81 9.98
C GLU A 74 -23.82 7.82 8.64
N LEU A 75 -23.34 9.00 8.22
CA LEU A 75 -22.60 9.18 6.97
C LEU A 75 -21.28 8.39 6.97
N VAL A 76 -20.56 8.36 8.09
CA VAL A 76 -19.33 7.57 8.23
C VAL A 76 -19.64 6.07 8.11
N SER A 77 -20.71 5.61 8.75
CA SER A 77 -21.07 4.19 8.71
C SER A 77 -21.48 3.76 7.30
N GLU A 78 -22.28 4.57 6.60
CA GLU A 78 -22.64 4.35 5.20
C GLU A 78 -21.41 4.38 4.28
N LEU A 79 -20.51 5.34 4.46
CA LEU A 79 -19.25 5.44 3.70
C LEU A 79 -18.38 4.20 3.88
N LEU A 80 -18.21 3.73 5.12
CA LEU A 80 -17.39 2.56 5.43
C LEU A 80 -17.97 1.27 4.84
N ASP A 81 -19.28 1.07 4.97
CA ASP A 81 -19.95 -0.11 4.43
C ASP A 81 -19.83 -0.18 2.90
N LEU A 82 -20.03 0.97 2.22
CA LEU A 82 -19.80 1.08 0.79
C LEU A 82 -18.33 0.84 0.44
N ALA A 83 -17.39 1.51 1.11
CA ALA A 83 -15.95 1.43 0.81
C ALA A 83 -15.41 0.00 0.97
N ARG A 84 -15.80 -0.72 2.03
CA ARG A 84 -15.38 -2.11 2.30
C ARG A 84 -15.75 -3.07 1.16
N SER A 85 -16.88 -2.84 0.49
CA SER A 85 -17.33 -3.67 -0.63
C SER A 85 -16.47 -3.52 -1.91
N THR A 86 -15.68 -2.45 -2.01
CA THR A 86 -14.98 -2.07 -3.27
C THR A 86 -13.60 -2.68 -3.47
N ASN A 87 -13.03 -3.35 -2.47
CA ASN A 87 -11.66 -3.88 -2.50
C ASN A 87 -10.60 -2.84 -2.91
N GLY A 88 -10.52 -1.71 -2.19
CA GLY A 88 -9.59 -0.62 -2.52
C GLY A 88 -9.91 0.06 -3.84
N GLY A 89 -11.20 0.21 -4.18
CA GLY A 89 -11.67 0.83 -5.42
C GLY A 89 -11.58 -0.03 -6.69
N ALA A 90 -10.95 -1.21 -6.64
CA ALA A 90 -10.77 -2.07 -7.80
C ALA A 90 -12.09 -2.64 -8.35
N LYS A 91 -13.06 -2.93 -7.46
CA LYS A 91 -14.39 -3.44 -7.81
C LYS A 91 -15.48 -2.36 -7.84
N ALA A 92 -15.12 -1.09 -7.60
CA ALA A 92 -16.10 0.00 -7.54
C ALA A 92 -16.65 0.33 -8.93
N ARG A 93 -17.97 0.24 -9.11
CA ARG A 93 -18.69 0.73 -10.29
C ARG A 93 -18.73 2.26 -10.29
N LEU A 94 -19.01 2.87 -11.44
CA LEU A 94 -19.08 4.33 -11.57
C LEU A 94 -20.07 4.96 -10.58
N GLU A 95 -21.28 4.41 -10.48
CA GLU A 95 -22.32 4.85 -9.53
C GLU A 95 -21.83 4.82 -8.07
N THR A 96 -21.16 3.74 -7.67
CA THR A 96 -20.61 3.61 -6.31
C THR A 96 -19.51 4.64 -6.04
N ARG A 97 -18.70 4.97 -7.06
CA ARG A 97 -17.65 6.01 -6.93
C ARG A 97 -18.27 7.39 -6.75
N GLU A 98 -19.32 7.70 -7.50
CA GLU A 98 -20.06 8.96 -7.38
C GLU A 98 -20.71 9.09 -5.99
N GLN A 99 -21.35 8.02 -5.50
CA GLN A 99 -21.93 7.98 -4.15
C GLN A 99 -20.87 8.21 -3.05
N LEU A 100 -19.71 7.55 -3.15
CA LEU A 100 -18.61 7.75 -2.19
C LEU A 100 -18.07 9.19 -2.22
N GLU A 101 -18.01 9.82 -3.40
CA GLU A 101 -17.59 11.21 -3.55
C GLU A 101 -18.63 12.18 -2.95
N GLU A 102 -19.92 11.92 -3.15
CA GLU A 102 -21.02 12.69 -2.56
C GLU A 102 -20.99 12.61 -1.03
N LEU A 103 -20.90 11.41 -0.45
CA LEU A 103 -20.79 11.21 1.00
C LEU A 103 -19.55 11.92 1.57
N ALA A 104 -18.40 11.84 0.89
CA ALA A 104 -17.20 12.54 1.30
C ALA A 104 -17.35 14.07 1.27
N GLN A 105 -18.10 14.61 0.30
CA GLN A 105 -18.43 16.04 0.24
C GLN A 105 -19.40 16.46 1.36
N GLU A 106 -20.36 15.62 1.73
CA GLU A 106 -21.23 15.89 2.87
C GLU A 106 -20.44 15.88 4.19
N LEU A 107 -19.56 14.90 4.37
CA LEU A 107 -18.68 14.79 5.55
C LEU A 107 -17.71 15.97 5.68
N GLN A 108 -17.32 16.59 4.56
CA GLN A 108 -16.48 17.80 4.56
C GLN A 108 -17.10 18.96 5.36
N ARG A 109 -18.43 19.01 5.51
CA ARG A 109 -19.12 20.02 6.34
C ARG A 109 -18.81 19.87 7.83
N PHE A 110 -18.48 18.66 8.28
CA PHE A 110 -18.13 18.31 9.65
C PHE A 110 -16.61 18.28 9.88
N ARG A 111 -15.84 18.91 9.00
CA ARG A 111 -14.38 18.94 9.04
C ARG A 111 -13.84 19.57 10.34
N PRO A 112 -12.81 18.97 10.97
CA PRO A 112 -12.09 19.60 12.07
C PRO A 112 -11.24 20.78 11.58
N ARG A 113 -11.22 21.88 12.35
CA ARG A 113 -10.56 23.14 11.97
C ARG A 113 -9.03 23.06 11.83
N ALA A 114 -8.39 22.12 12.52
CA ALA A 114 -6.94 21.90 12.47
C ALA A 114 -6.61 20.42 12.73
N PRO A 115 -6.66 19.56 11.69
CA PRO A 115 -6.46 18.12 11.81
C PRO A 115 -5.14 17.75 12.52
N THR A 116 -4.03 18.42 12.22
CA THR A 116 -2.71 18.19 12.85
C THR A 116 -2.67 18.33 14.36
N ARG A 117 -3.54 19.16 14.93
CA ARG A 117 -3.62 19.32 16.39
C ARG A 117 -4.37 18.16 17.04
N SER A 118 -5.18 17.44 16.27
CA SER A 118 -5.90 16.27 16.76
C SER A 118 -4.90 15.13 17.03
N PRO A 119 -4.99 14.45 18.19
CA PRO A 119 -4.25 13.22 18.41
C PRO A 119 -4.65 12.11 17.44
N LEU A 120 -5.81 12.26 16.78
CA LEU A 120 -6.32 11.34 15.77
C LEU A 120 -5.67 11.52 14.41
N PHE A 121 -4.81 12.50 14.18
CA PHE A 121 -4.16 12.67 12.87
C PHE A 121 -3.03 11.66 12.62
N PRO A 122 -2.06 11.51 13.54
CA PRO A 122 -1.12 10.40 13.47
C PRO A 122 -1.81 9.08 13.84
N GLY A 123 -1.33 8.00 13.22
CA GLY A 123 -1.83 6.64 13.44
C GLY A 123 -1.68 5.75 12.21
N THR A 124 -1.92 4.47 12.42
CA THR A 124 -1.97 3.44 11.39
C THR A 124 -3.38 3.36 10.83
N TYR A 125 -3.50 3.44 9.50
CA TYR A 125 -4.78 3.36 8.83
C TYR A 125 -4.76 2.37 7.67
N LYS A 126 -5.81 1.56 7.58
CA LYS A 126 -6.07 0.68 6.45
C LYS A 126 -6.75 1.45 5.32
N VAL A 127 -6.28 1.27 4.08
CA VAL A 127 -6.90 1.88 2.90
C VAL A 127 -8.09 1.03 2.45
N LEU A 128 -9.31 1.56 2.58
CA LEU A 128 -10.52 0.85 2.15
C LEU A 128 -10.92 1.17 0.72
N TYR A 129 -10.76 2.43 0.30
CA TYR A 129 -11.16 2.89 -1.01
C TYR A 129 -10.22 3.97 -1.55
N THR A 130 -10.00 3.91 -2.86
CA THR A 130 -9.29 4.92 -3.65
C THR A 130 -10.03 5.13 -4.96
N SER A 131 -10.27 6.38 -5.38
CA SER A 131 -10.95 6.64 -6.66
C SER A 131 -10.15 6.13 -7.86
N ASN A 132 -8.81 6.17 -7.76
CA ASN A 132 -7.91 5.52 -8.70
C ASN A 132 -7.29 4.26 -8.08
N PRO A 133 -7.71 3.04 -8.48
CA PRO A 133 -7.26 1.79 -7.86
C PRO A 133 -5.78 1.49 -8.07
N ASN A 134 -5.12 2.15 -9.02
CA ASN A 134 -3.68 2.00 -9.31
C ASN A 134 -2.80 2.98 -8.54
N ALA A 135 -3.40 3.94 -7.80
CA ALA A 135 -2.65 4.94 -7.06
C ALA A 135 -1.85 4.39 -5.87
N PRO A 136 -2.38 3.45 -5.04
CA PRO A 136 -1.63 2.91 -3.92
C PRO A 136 -0.78 1.69 -4.35
N GLY A 137 0.52 1.67 -4.02
CA GLY A 137 1.45 0.58 -4.41
C GLY A 137 1.88 0.59 -5.88
N GLY A 138 1.44 1.58 -6.66
CA GLY A 138 1.83 1.77 -8.05
C GLY A 138 1.16 0.80 -9.05
N PRO A 139 1.36 1.06 -10.35
CA PRO A 139 0.68 0.31 -11.43
C PRO A 139 1.08 -1.17 -11.44
N VAL A 140 2.28 -1.53 -11.00
CA VAL A 140 2.78 -2.90 -11.06
C VAL A 140 2.02 -3.82 -10.10
N LEU A 141 1.77 -3.40 -8.86
CA LEU A 141 1.07 -4.23 -7.87
C LEU A 141 -0.44 -4.26 -8.12
N ARG A 142 -1.02 -3.15 -8.59
CA ARG A 142 -2.48 -2.99 -8.69
C ARG A 142 -3.07 -3.22 -10.08
N SER A 143 -2.24 -3.34 -11.12
CA SER A 143 -2.70 -3.75 -12.45
C SER A 143 -3.44 -5.09 -12.40
N ALA A 144 -4.32 -5.36 -13.38
CA ALA A 144 -5.00 -6.65 -13.49
C ALA A 144 -4.05 -7.87 -13.39
N PRO A 145 -2.90 -7.92 -14.11
CA PRO A 145 -1.92 -8.98 -13.90
C PRO A 145 -1.24 -8.90 -12.52
N GLY A 146 -0.98 -7.70 -12.01
CA GLY A 146 -0.44 -7.50 -10.65
C GLY A 146 -1.32 -8.07 -9.55
N GLN A 147 -2.64 -7.89 -9.61
CA GLN A 147 -3.57 -8.45 -8.63
C GLN A 147 -3.65 -9.98 -8.69
N ALA A 148 -3.45 -10.57 -9.88
CA ALA A 148 -3.40 -12.02 -10.05
C ALA A 148 -2.11 -12.61 -9.46
N VAL A 149 -0.98 -11.90 -9.62
CA VAL A 149 0.32 -12.34 -9.10
C VAL A 149 0.48 -12.00 -7.63
N PHE A 150 -0.07 -10.90 -7.14
CA PHE A 150 0.06 -10.42 -5.77
C PHE A 150 -1.33 -10.41 -5.14
N THR A 151 -1.75 -11.55 -4.60
CA THR A 151 -3.07 -11.73 -4.00
C THR A 151 -3.08 -11.28 -2.53
N GLY A 152 -4.27 -11.00 -1.98
CA GLY A 152 -4.44 -10.68 -0.57
C GLY A 152 -3.78 -9.36 -0.15
N GLN A 153 -3.77 -8.36 -1.04
CA GLN A 153 -3.14 -7.08 -0.77
C GLN A 153 -3.80 -6.35 0.40
N GLN A 154 -3.04 -6.05 1.44
CA GLN A 154 -3.43 -5.21 2.55
C GLN A 154 -2.66 -3.90 2.45
N LEU A 155 -3.38 -2.81 2.27
CA LEU A 155 -2.82 -1.48 2.10
C LEU A 155 -2.94 -0.73 3.42
N ARG A 156 -1.82 -0.28 3.95
CA ARG A 156 -1.72 0.46 5.20
C ARG A 156 -0.97 1.76 4.98
N GLN A 157 -1.42 2.80 5.65
CA GLN A 157 -0.79 4.10 5.66
C GLN A 157 -0.62 4.54 7.10
N THR A 158 0.61 4.68 7.53
CA THR A 158 0.97 5.12 8.87
C THR A 158 1.50 6.54 8.80
N LEU A 159 0.92 7.42 9.62
CA LEU A 159 1.45 8.77 9.86
C LEU A 159 2.01 8.79 11.28
N GLU A 160 3.33 8.96 11.41
CA GLU A 160 3.96 9.12 12.72
C GLU A 160 4.42 10.55 12.93
N LYS A 161 4.50 10.96 14.19
CA LYS A 161 5.09 12.24 14.59
C LYS A 161 6.62 12.08 14.67
N PRO A 162 7.41 13.10 14.27
CA PRO A 162 6.98 14.45 13.92
C PRO A 162 6.54 14.65 12.46
N ASP A 163 7.08 13.90 11.50
CA ASP A 163 6.89 14.14 10.06
C ASP A 163 7.04 12.87 9.21
N VAL A 164 6.87 11.68 9.78
CA VAL A 164 7.09 10.41 9.07
C VAL A 164 5.81 9.93 8.39
N PHE A 165 5.93 9.57 7.11
CA PHE A 165 4.88 9.00 6.29
C PHE A 165 5.31 7.62 5.80
N LEU A 166 4.54 6.58 6.11
CA LEU A 166 4.79 5.22 5.66
C LEU A 166 3.57 4.70 4.91
N ASN A 167 3.79 4.17 3.72
CA ASN A 167 2.78 3.50 2.93
C ASN A 167 3.24 2.07 2.70
N GLU A 168 2.53 1.12 3.28
CA GLU A 168 2.85 -0.30 3.25
C GLU A 168 1.79 -1.04 2.43
N VAL A 169 2.25 -1.93 1.56
CA VAL A 169 1.41 -2.88 0.85
C VAL A 169 1.93 -4.28 1.14
N ALA A 170 1.26 -4.98 2.04
CA ALA A 170 1.51 -6.40 2.30
C ALA A 170 0.75 -7.23 1.27
N PHE A 171 1.37 -8.25 0.70
CA PHE A 171 0.78 -9.10 -0.33
C PHE A 171 1.32 -10.53 -0.29
N LYS A 172 0.66 -11.46 -0.99
CA LYS A 172 1.15 -12.82 -1.22
C LYS A 172 1.42 -13.05 -2.70
N THR A 173 2.67 -13.30 -3.04
CA THR A 173 3.10 -13.64 -4.39
C THR A 173 2.60 -15.04 -4.75
N LEU A 174 1.79 -15.14 -5.80
CA LEU A 174 1.02 -16.30 -6.25
C LEU A 174 0.16 -16.95 -5.14
N GLY A 175 -0.11 -16.21 -4.06
CA GLY A 175 -0.76 -16.75 -2.86
C GLY A 175 0.13 -17.57 -1.93
N LEU A 176 1.40 -17.82 -2.28
CA LEU A 176 2.32 -18.67 -1.51
C LEU A 176 3.33 -17.88 -0.67
N PHE A 177 3.98 -16.87 -1.25
CA PHE A 177 5.11 -16.19 -0.59
C PHE A 177 4.70 -14.80 -0.09
N PRO A 178 4.81 -14.50 1.22
CA PRO A 178 4.55 -13.16 1.72
C PRO A 178 5.59 -12.18 1.16
N GLY A 179 5.12 -10.98 0.83
CA GLY A 179 5.93 -9.86 0.38
C GLY A 179 5.33 -8.57 0.89
N THR A 180 6.17 -7.54 0.93
CA THR A 180 5.82 -6.21 1.46
C THR A 180 6.47 -5.17 0.58
N ALA A 181 5.69 -4.20 0.11
CA ALA A 181 6.20 -2.99 -0.51
C ALA A 181 6.09 -1.87 0.52
N LEU A 182 7.21 -1.26 0.86
CA LEU A 182 7.27 -0.12 1.77
C LEU A 182 7.67 1.12 1.00
N GLN A 183 6.91 2.18 1.14
CA GLN A 183 7.24 3.49 0.63
C GLN A 183 7.26 4.47 1.79
N GLU A 184 8.46 4.92 2.12
CA GLU A 184 8.70 5.91 3.16
C GLU A 184 8.64 7.31 2.57
N GLY A 185 8.41 8.30 3.42
CA GLY A 185 8.37 9.69 3.01
C GLY A 185 8.23 10.60 4.20
N ARG A 186 8.21 11.90 3.93
CA ARG A 186 8.03 12.93 4.94
C ARG A 186 6.83 13.79 4.62
N TRP A 187 6.04 14.14 5.63
CA TRP A 187 4.89 15.00 5.45
C TRP A 187 5.05 16.34 6.17
N ARG A 188 4.53 17.40 5.56
CA ARG A 188 4.59 18.77 6.08
C ARG A 188 3.27 19.47 5.86
N ALA A 189 2.82 20.22 6.87
CA ALA A 189 1.63 21.06 6.74
C ALA A 189 1.93 22.28 5.85
N LEU A 190 1.11 22.50 4.82
CA LEU A 190 1.15 23.71 4.00
C LEU A 190 0.24 24.79 4.56
N ASP A 191 -1.02 24.41 4.78
CA ASP A 191 -2.11 25.26 5.24
C ASP A 191 -3.05 24.41 6.09
N GLY A 192 -3.95 25.00 6.88
CA GLY A 192 -4.67 24.34 7.99
C GLY A 192 -5.13 22.89 7.73
N ASN A 193 -5.60 22.58 6.50
CA ASN A 193 -6.07 21.24 6.11
C ASN A 193 -5.32 20.62 4.92
N ARG A 194 -4.28 21.29 4.42
CA ARG A 194 -3.51 20.86 3.24
C ARG A 194 -2.09 20.52 3.63
N TYR A 195 -1.61 19.43 3.05
CA TYR A 195 -0.36 18.79 3.40
C TYR A 195 0.40 18.43 2.13
N VAL A 196 1.71 18.39 2.24
CA VAL A 196 2.61 17.86 1.22
C VAL A 196 3.31 16.64 1.79
N VAL A 197 3.37 15.57 1.00
CA VAL A 197 4.21 14.42 1.27
C VAL A 197 5.32 14.38 0.22
N ASP A 198 6.55 14.32 0.69
CA ASP A 198 7.72 14.01 -0.11
C ASP A 198 7.96 12.50 0.02
N LEU A 199 7.58 11.75 -1.02
CA LEU A 199 7.69 10.28 -1.04
C LEU A 199 9.05 9.86 -1.58
N GLU A 200 9.72 8.96 -0.87
CA GLU A 200 10.92 8.29 -1.34
C GLU A 200 10.57 7.14 -2.30
N PRO A 201 11.55 6.63 -3.06
CA PRO A 201 11.38 5.45 -3.89
C PRO A 201 10.90 4.23 -3.10
N ALA A 202 9.94 3.48 -3.63
CA ALA A 202 9.38 2.32 -2.96
C ALA A 202 10.36 1.13 -2.90
N ALA A 203 10.56 0.57 -1.71
CA ALA A 203 11.35 -0.64 -1.49
C ALA A 203 10.44 -1.88 -1.51
N LEU A 204 10.65 -2.81 -2.44
CA LEU A 204 9.94 -4.09 -2.47
C LEU A 204 10.78 -5.17 -1.78
N LYS A 205 10.21 -5.80 -0.76
CA LYS A 205 10.77 -6.97 -0.07
C LYS A 205 9.90 -8.18 -0.38
N VAL A 206 10.43 -9.16 -1.10
CA VAL A 206 9.77 -10.45 -1.34
C VAL A 206 10.56 -11.52 -0.61
N ALA A 207 9.88 -12.37 0.18
CA ALA A 207 10.55 -13.43 0.94
C ALA A 207 11.41 -14.32 0.01
N GLY A 208 12.72 -14.37 0.26
CA GLY A 208 13.67 -15.25 -0.43
C GLY A 208 14.67 -14.60 -1.38
N ASN A 209 14.56 -13.31 -1.71
CA ASN A 209 15.59 -12.57 -2.47
C ASN A 209 15.74 -11.13 -1.95
N ALA A 210 17.00 -10.66 -1.90
CA ALA A 210 17.36 -9.30 -1.51
C ALA A 210 16.61 -8.26 -2.36
N GLY A 211 16.19 -7.18 -1.71
CA GLY A 211 15.19 -6.22 -2.18
C GLY A 211 15.33 -5.81 -3.64
N LEU A 212 14.28 -6.06 -4.42
CA LEU A 212 14.06 -5.39 -5.70
C LEU A 212 13.56 -3.99 -5.37
N SER A 213 14.45 -3.00 -5.34
CA SER A 213 13.99 -1.60 -5.29
C SER A 213 13.16 -1.33 -6.53
N GLN A 214 11.87 -1.03 -6.38
CA GLN A 214 11.11 -0.45 -7.47
C GLN A 214 11.72 0.94 -7.67
N GLN A 215 12.29 1.21 -8.84
CA GLN A 215 12.73 2.55 -9.21
C GLN A 215 11.50 3.41 -9.46
N SER A 216 10.79 3.79 -8.39
CA SER A 216 9.86 4.91 -8.46
C SER A 216 10.67 6.17 -8.13
N GLU A 217 10.53 7.21 -8.95
CA GLU A 217 11.14 8.50 -8.64
C GLU A 217 10.58 9.06 -7.32
N ALA A 218 11.35 9.94 -6.68
CA ALA A 218 10.84 10.68 -5.54
C ALA A 218 9.72 11.61 -6.02
N VAL A 219 8.52 11.48 -5.44
CA VAL A 219 7.35 12.25 -5.88
C VAL A 219 6.83 13.07 -4.72
N GLN A 220 6.68 14.37 -4.97
CA GLN A 220 5.96 15.25 -4.06
C GLN A 220 4.47 15.17 -4.36
N ARG A 221 3.62 14.93 -3.35
CA ARG A 221 2.16 14.90 -3.50
C ARG A 221 1.49 15.82 -2.51
N LYS A 222 0.48 16.56 -2.97
CA LYS A 222 -0.37 17.41 -2.13
C LYS A 222 -1.66 16.67 -1.77
N PHE A 223 -2.05 16.72 -0.50
CA PHE A 223 -3.32 16.15 -0.08
C PHE A 223 -4.06 17.06 0.90
N GLU A 224 -5.38 16.95 0.91
CA GLU A 224 -6.29 17.71 1.75
C GLU A 224 -7.12 16.75 2.62
N VAL A 225 -7.11 16.95 3.94
CA VAL A 225 -7.92 16.15 4.86
C VAL A 225 -9.34 16.67 4.85
N LEU A 226 -10.29 15.91 4.31
CA LEU A 226 -11.70 16.30 4.24
C LEU A 226 -12.40 16.10 5.58
N TYR A 227 -12.18 14.94 6.20
CA TYR A 227 -12.81 14.56 7.45
C TYR A 227 -11.86 13.64 8.24
N LEU A 228 -11.91 13.74 9.57
CA LEU A 228 -11.08 12.95 10.46
C LEU A 228 -11.85 12.66 11.73
N ASP A 229 -11.89 11.38 12.08
CA ASP A 229 -12.59 10.85 13.25
C ASP A 229 -11.81 9.65 13.80
N GLU A 230 -12.29 9.08 14.91
CA GLU A 230 -11.69 7.91 15.57
C GLU A 230 -11.69 6.66 14.69
N ARG A 231 -12.71 6.52 13.82
CA ARG A 231 -12.88 5.36 12.94
C ARG A 231 -12.32 5.56 11.54
N VAL A 232 -12.39 6.78 11.00
CA VAL A 232 -12.14 7.04 9.58
C VAL A 232 -11.33 8.32 9.36
N ARG A 233 -10.48 8.29 8.35
CA ARG A 233 -9.82 9.45 7.78
C ARG A 233 -10.16 9.54 6.29
N VAL A 234 -10.67 10.68 5.86
CA VAL A 234 -11.03 10.92 4.46
C VAL A 234 -10.13 12.00 3.89
N VAL A 235 -9.46 11.70 2.79
CA VAL A 235 -8.43 12.56 2.20
C VAL A 235 -8.65 12.69 0.71
N ARG A 236 -8.40 13.88 0.17
CA ARG A 236 -8.35 14.13 -1.27
C ARG A 236 -6.94 14.52 -1.69
N PHE A 237 -6.31 13.73 -2.55
CA PHE A 237 -5.07 14.10 -3.20
C PHE A 237 -5.35 15.10 -4.31
N LEU A 238 -4.62 16.20 -4.30
CA LEU A 238 -4.73 17.27 -5.28
C LEU A 238 -3.73 17.00 -6.42
N PRO A 239 -4.10 17.27 -7.67
CA PRO A 239 -3.16 17.19 -8.77
C PRO A 239 -2.09 18.28 -8.64
N ASP A 240 -0.94 18.02 -9.24
CA ASP A 240 0.06 19.06 -9.45
C ASP A 240 -0.48 20.11 -10.42
N ALA A 241 -0.09 21.37 -10.24
CA ALA A 241 -0.62 22.49 -11.02
C ALA A 241 -0.41 22.32 -12.54
N ASP A 242 0.60 21.53 -12.91
CA ASP A 242 0.99 21.26 -14.30
C ASP A 242 0.46 19.90 -14.81
N SER A 243 -0.34 19.19 -14.01
CA SER A 243 -0.90 17.88 -14.38
C SER A 243 -2.41 17.98 -14.61
N ASP A 244 -2.87 17.46 -15.75
CA ASP A 244 -4.30 17.26 -16.05
C ASP A 244 -4.95 16.13 -15.21
N SER A 245 -4.28 15.67 -14.16
CA SER A 245 -4.78 14.62 -13.29
C SER A 245 -6.01 15.09 -12.52
N GLN A 246 -7.01 14.22 -12.39
CA GLN A 246 -8.15 14.50 -11.54
C GLN A 246 -7.77 14.33 -10.05
N PRO A 247 -8.38 15.11 -9.14
CA PRO A 247 -8.21 14.88 -7.70
C PRO A 247 -8.67 13.47 -7.33
N GLN A 248 -7.97 12.85 -6.39
CA GLN A 248 -8.21 11.46 -6.02
C GLN A 248 -8.71 11.36 -4.58
N LEU A 249 -9.84 10.70 -4.37
CA LEU A 249 -10.41 10.47 -3.05
C LEU A 249 -9.84 9.19 -2.44
N PHE A 250 -9.47 9.26 -1.17
CA PHE A 250 -9.02 8.14 -0.36
C PHE A 250 -9.84 8.08 0.93
N VAL A 251 -10.31 6.88 1.25
CA VAL A 251 -11.01 6.57 2.50
C VAL A 251 -10.19 5.55 3.26
N PHE A 252 -9.82 5.94 4.48
CA PHE A 252 -8.97 5.19 5.38
C PHE A 252 -9.75 4.82 6.63
N GLU A 253 -9.69 3.55 7.03
CA GLU A 253 -10.20 3.07 8.31
C GLU A 253 -9.05 3.00 9.30
N ARG A 254 -9.25 3.51 10.51
CA ARG A 254 -8.20 3.47 11.54
C ARG A 254 -8.04 2.04 12.03
N GLU A 255 -6.79 1.56 12.06
CA GLU A 255 -6.47 0.34 12.78
C GLU A 255 -6.24 0.77 14.24
N ILE A 256 -7.14 0.34 15.13
CA ILE A 256 -6.92 0.46 16.56
C ILE A 256 -5.94 -0.67 16.89
N GLU A 257 -4.68 -0.32 17.10
CA GLU A 257 -3.76 -1.21 17.79
C GLU A 257 -4.28 -1.32 19.21
N ASP A 258 -5.07 -2.36 19.50
CA ASP A 258 -5.44 -2.72 20.85
C ASP A 258 -4.11 -2.89 21.61
N ALA A 259 -3.82 -1.97 22.52
CA ALA A 259 -2.62 -1.97 23.35
C ALA A 259 -2.68 -3.06 24.45
N GLU A 260 -3.32 -4.18 24.15
CA GLU A 260 -3.58 -5.30 25.05
C GLU A 260 -3.28 -6.60 24.30
N ASP A 261 -2.00 -6.89 24.13
CA ASP A 261 -1.47 -8.16 24.60
C ASP A 261 -0.36 -7.77 25.57
N ASP A 262 -0.76 -7.49 26.82
CA ASP A 262 0.10 -7.80 27.96
C ASP A 262 0.55 -9.24 27.72
N ILE A 263 1.78 -9.37 27.23
CA ILE A 263 2.54 -10.59 27.33
C ILE A 263 2.54 -10.85 28.84
N GLU A 264 1.64 -11.70 29.32
CA GLU A 264 1.92 -12.53 30.46
C GLU A 264 3.23 -13.23 30.06
N GLU A 265 4.35 -12.61 30.44
CA GLU A 265 5.62 -13.26 30.57
C GLU A 265 5.34 -14.38 31.58
N GLU A 266 4.85 -15.53 31.10
CA GLU A 266 5.11 -16.79 31.75
C GLU A 266 6.63 -16.84 31.86
N GLU A 267 7.11 -16.51 33.06
CA GLU A 267 8.48 -16.72 33.52
C GLU A 267 8.77 -18.22 33.41
N ASP A 268 9.05 -18.71 32.20
CA ASP A 268 9.65 -20.03 32.01
C ASP A 268 11.06 -19.95 32.59
N GLU A 269 11.20 -20.55 33.77
CA GLU A 269 12.46 -20.74 34.47
C GLU A 269 13.52 -21.28 33.49
N PRO A 270 14.75 -20.72 33.50
CA PRO A 270 15.78 -21.19 32.58
C PRO A 270 16.19 -22.62 32.93
N GLU A 271 15.73 -23.59 32.13
CA GLU A 271 16.31 -24.93 32.11
C GLU A 271 17.80 -24.80 31.73
N GLU A 272 18.65 -25.16 32.69
CA GLU A 272 20.10 -25.18 32.58
C GLU A 272 20.53 -26.05 31.39
N VAL A 273 20.93 -25.41 30.30
CA VAL A 273 21.58 -26.09 29.18
C VAL A 273 23.03 -26.37 29.59
N PRO A 274 23.48 -27.64 29.71
CA PRO A 274 24.90 -27.91 29.91
C PRO A 274 25.67 -27.57 28.63
N ALA A 275 26.55 -26.59 28.75
CA ALA A 275 27.54 -26.25 27.74
C ALA A 275 28.58 -27.37 27.54
N ALA A 276 29.17 -27.36 26.34
CA ALA A 276 30.47 -27.96 25.94
C ALA A 276 30.36 -29.41 25.40
N LEU A 277 30.88 -29.83 24.23
CA LEU A 277 32.01 -29.42 23.34
C LEU A 277 31.94 -30.31 22.05
N PRO A 278 32.97 -30.48 21.18
CA PRO A 278 33.07 -29.82 19.87
C PRO A 278 33.16 -30.81 18.66
N PHE A 279 33.22 -30.28 17.44
CA PHE A 279 33.98 -30.82 16.28
C PHE A 279 33.92 -32.34 15.96
N LEU A 280 33.30 -32.75 14.84
CA LEU A 280 33.98 -33.27 13.62
C LEU A 280 33.02 -33.79 12.54
N ARG A 281 33.38 -33.46 11.30
CA ARG A 281 33.18 -34.20 10.04
C ARG A 281 32.61 -35.63 10.13
N GLY A 282 31.54 -35.84 9.36
CA GLY A 282 31.52 -36.87 8.33
C GLY A 282 30.69 -38.12 8.61
N ARG A 283 29.75 -38.35 7.67
CA ARG A 283 29.31 -39.67 7.18
C ARG A 283 28.31 -40.44 8.06
N GLY A 284 27.12 -40.65 7.50
CA GLY A 284 26.23 -41.76 7.88
C GLY A 284 24.80 -41.31 8.14
N ARG A 285 23.93 -41.48 7.14
CA ARG A 285 22.49 -41.57 7.35
C ARG A 285 22.20 -42.82 8.18
N ALA A 286 21.90 -42.65 9.46
CA ALA A 286 21.21 -43.62 10.30
C ALA A 286 20.04 -42.89 10.96
N GLY A 287 18.87 -43.52 10.93
CA GLY A 287 17.58 -42.84 11.11
C GLY A 287 17.31 -42.38 12.54
N LEU A 288 16.71 -41.18 12.62
CA LEU A 288 16.09 -40.54 13.80
C LEU A 288 14.95 -41.36 14.44
N ALA A 289 14.69 -42.58 13.98
CA ALA A 289 13.64 -43.46 14.49
C ALA A 289 14.04 -44.28 15.73
N THR A 290 15.28 -44.17 16.22
CA THR A 290 15.78 -45.03 17.31
C THR A 290 15.96 -44.35 18.67
N GLU A 291 15.83 -43.02 18.75
CA GLU A 291 15.96 -42.29 20.03
C GLU A 291 14.61 -42.17 20.76
N ALA A 292 13.51 -41.96 20.04
CA ALA A 292 12.16 -41.92 20.62
C ALA A 292 11.69 -43.30 21.16
N GLU A 293 12.19 -44.41 20.61
CA GLU A 293 11.86 -45.76 21.09
C GLU A 293 12.62 -46.11 22.39
N ARG A 294 13.74 -45.43 22.70
CA ARG A 294 14.53 -45.70 23.91
C ARG A 294 14.02 -44.94 25.14
N SER A 295 13.42 -43.75 24.97
CA SER A 295 12.81 -43.02 26.09
C SER A 295 11.56 -43.73 26.63
N TYR A 296 10.73 -44.31 25.75
CA TYR A 296 9.53 -45.04 26.15
C TYR A 296 9.83 -46.36 26.90
N ALA A 297 10.97 -47.01 26.62
CA ALA A 297 11.37 -48.22 27.32
C ALA A 297 11.92 -47.94 28.74
N GLN A 298 12.41 -46.74 29.01
CA GLN A 298 12.94 -46.36 30.33
C GLN A 298 11.82 -46.05 31.32
N GLU A 299 10.75 -45.38 30.88
CA GLU A 299 9.60 -45.05 31.73
C GLU A 299 8.78 -46.28 32.14
N ALA A 300 8.75 -47.33 31.31
CA ALA A 300 8.07 -48.60 31.64
C ALA A 300 8.76 -49.40 32.77
N SER A 301 10.00 -49.08 33.13
CA SER A 301 10.79 -49.86 34.11
C SER A 301 10.84 -49.25 35.53
N ALA A 302 10.38 -48.02 35.72
CA ALA A 302 10.53 -47.28 36.99
C ALA A 302 9.34 -47.44 37.96
N GLY A 303 8.22 -48.02 37.52
CA GLY A 303 6.97 -48.04 38.29
C GLY A 303 6.68 -49.36 39.01
N THR A 304 7.53 -49.85 39.92
CA THR A 304 7.11 -50.97 40.81
C THR A 304 7.81 -51.00 42.17
N LYS A 305 7.47 -50.06 43.07
CA LYS A 305 7.69 -50.24 44.52
C LYS A 305 6.51 -49.76 45.36
N ARG A 306 5.81 -50.77 45.92
CA ARG A 306 5.17 -50.85 47.25
C ARG A 306 4.47 -49.60 47.81
N ILE A 307 3.15 -49.69 47.99
CA ILE A 307 2.51 -49.43 49.30
C ILE A 307 1.39 -50.46 49.50
N GLY A 308 1.53 -51.30 50.53
CA GLY A 308 0.45 -52.13 51.04
C GLY A 308 -0.40 -51.34 52.03
N ARG A 309 -1.72 -51.34 51.85
CA ARG A 309 -2.67 -51.06 52.94
C ARG A 309 -3.93 -51.87 52.70
N LYS A 310 -4.16 -52.83 53.62
CA LYS A 310 -5.37 -53.65 53.69
C LYS A 310 -6.52 -52.79 54.22
N THR A 311 -7.58 -52.66 53.43
CA THR A 311 -8.95 -52.43 53.94
C THR A 311 -9.91 -53.24 53.08
N ALA A 312 -10.62 -54.15 53.74
CA ALA A 312 -11.57 -55.07 53.13
C ALA A 312 -12.85 -54.34 52.72
N ALA A 313 -13.28 -54.49 51.47
CA ALA A 313 -14.64 -54.22 51.04
C ALA A 313 -14.96 -54.95 49.72
N ALA A 314 -16.02 -55.77 49.77
CA ALA A 314 -16.88 -56.27 48.70
C ALA A 314 -16.27 -56.98 47.45
N PRO A 315 -16.64 -58.25 47.17
CA PRO A 315 -16.29 -58.93 45.93
C PRO A 315 -17.14 -58.41 44.77
N ALA A 316 -16.64 -57.42 44.03
CA ALA A 316 -17.12 -57.11 42.70
C ALA A 316 -16.45 -58.05 41.69
N GLN A 317 -17.25 -58.66 40.82
CA GLN A 317 -16.82 -59.60 39.79
C GLN A 317 -15.73 -58.97 38.91
N VAL A 318 -14.52 -59.52 38.97
CA VAL A 318 -13.37 -59.09 38.16
C VAL A 318 -13.58 -59.64 36.75
N PRO A 319 -13.79 -58.81 35.71
CA PRO A 319 -13.85 -59.29 34.35
C PRO A 319 -12.49 -59.85 33.93
N ASP A 320 -12.49 -60.96 33.20
CA ASP A 320 -11.29 -61.65 32.71
C ASP A 320 -10.34 -60.68 31.98
N ALA A 321 -9.21 -60.35 32.61
CA ALA A 321 -8.23 -59.39 32.11
C ALA A 321 -7.70 -59.71 30.69
N LYS A 322 -7.76 -60.98 30.28
CA LYS A 322 -7.37 -61.43 28.94
C LYS A 322 -8.31 -60.94 27.85
N THR A 323 -9.59 -60.75 28.16
CA THR A 323 -10.61 -60.32 27.19
C THR A 323 -10.46 -58.84 26.85
N GLU A 324 -10.12 -58.01 27.84
CA GLU A 324 -9.87 -56.57 27.64
C GLU A 324 -8.58 -56.30 26.86
N GLU A 325 -7.55 -57.14 27.03
CA GLU A 325 -6.31 -57.01 26.25
C GLU A 325 -6.52 -57.31 24.76
N VAL A 326 -7.36 -58.31 24.44
CA VAL A 326 -7.72 -58.62 23.04
C VAL A 326 -8.47 -57.46 22.40
N LYS A 327 -9.46 -56.88 23.07
CA LYS A 327 -10.21 -55.71 22.58
C LYS A 327 -9.30 -54.51 22.32
N ARG A 328 -8.34 -54.23 23.22
CA ARG A 328 -7.37 -53.14 23.04
C ARG A 328 -6.48 -53.37 21.81
N ARG A 329 -6.01 -54.61 21.59
CA ARG A 329 -5.21 -54.94 20.41
C ARG A 329 -6.00 -54.81 19.12
N GLU A 330 -7.28 -55.16 19.12
CA GLU A 330 -8.17 -54.97 17.97
C GLU A 330 -8.42 -53.49 17.68
N MET A 331 -8.67 -52.67 18.70
CA MET A 331 -8.80 -51.22 18.55
C MET A 331 -7.53 -50.58 17.97
N VAL A 332 -6.35 -50.93 18.50
CA VAL A 332 -5.08 -50.40 17.99
C VAL A 332 -4.85 -50.81 16.53
N ARG A 333 -5.18 -52.06 16.16
CA ARG A 333 -5.11 -52.50 14.76
C ARG A 333 -6.07 -51.72 13.86
N ALA A 334 -7.28 -51.43 14.32
CA ALA A 334 -8.25 -50.63 13.57
C ALA A 334 -7.74 -49.19 13.38
N GLN A 335 -7.19 -48.56 14.41
CA GLN A 335 -6.61 -47.22 14.33
C GLN A 335 -5.41 -47.17 13.38
N LEU A 336 -4.51 -48.17 13.44
CA LEU A 336 -3.39 -48.26 12.51
C LEU A 336 -3.86 -48.45 11.06
N ALA A 337 -4.91 -49.25 10.84
CA ALA A 337 -5.49 -49.39 9.51
C ALA A 337 -6.03 -48.05 8.98
N GLU A 338 -6.75 -47.29 9.81
CA GLU A 338 -7.27 -45.95 9.46
C GLU A 338 -6.15 -44.96 9.12
N ILE A 339 -5.12 -44.88 9.98
CA ILE A 339 -3.95 -44.03 9.75
C ILE A 339 -3.25 -44.41 8.44
N THR A 340 -3.10 -45.70 8.14
CA THR A 340 -2.45 -46.11 6.88
C THR A 340 -3.27 -45.78 5.63
N VAL A 341 -4.61 -45.78 5.72
CA VAL A 341 -5.47 -45.35 4.62
C VAL A 341 -5.33 -43.84 4.41
N ALA A 342 -5.47 -43.05 5.48
CA ALA A 342 -5.34 -41.59 5.43
C ALA A 342 -3.96 -41.16 4.88
N TYR A 343 -2.88 -41.85 5.29
CA TYR A 343 -1.54 -41.59 4.76
C TYR A 343 -1.43 -41.85 3.25
N LYS A 344 -2.07 -42.91 2.74
CA LYS A 344 -2.07 -43.22 1.30
C LYS A 344 -2.87 -42.20 0.50
N GLU A 345 -3.99 -41.71 1.04
CA GLU A 345 -4.80 -40.65 0.43
C GLU A 345 -4.01 -39.34 0.37
N ALA A 346 -3.38 -38.92 1.47
CA ALA A 346 -2.49 -37.74 1.49
C ALA A 346 -1.32 -37.88 0.51
N GLN A 347 -0.74 -39.09 0.35
CA GLN A 347 0.28 -39.34 -0.67
C GLN A 347 -0.26 -39.25 -2.11
N ALA A 348 -1.52 -39.61 -2.35
CA ALA A 348 -2.15 -39.45 -3.66
C ALA A 348 -2.40 -37.97 -3.98
N GLU A 349 -2.91 -37.20 -3.02
CA GLU A 349 -3.16 -35.77 -3.15
C GLU A 349 -1.87 -34.97 -3.39
N THR A 350 -0.80 -35.29 -2.67
CA THR A 350 0.49 -34.63 -2.90
C THR A 350 1.06 -34.93 -4.29
N ARG A 351 0.84 -36.14 -4.83
CA ARG A 351 1.22 -36.48 -6.20
C ARG A 351 0.40 -35.76 -7.25
N THR A 352 -0.91 -35.59 -7.04
CA THR A 352 -1.76 -34.84 -7.98
C THR A 352 -1.43 -33.36 -7.95
N ALA A 353 -1.21 -32.77 -6.77
CA ALA A 353 -0.76 -31.39 -6.62
C ALA A 353 0.59 -31.14 -7.30
N LEU A 354 1.56 -32.04 -7.13
CA LEU A 354 2.86 -31.94 -7.79
C LEU A 354 2.76 -32.04 -9.32
N LYS A 355 1.83 -32.84 -9.83
CA LYS A 355 1.56 -32.92 -11.28
C LYS A 355 0.97 -31.60 -11.79
N GLN A 356 -0.03 -31.04 -11.09
CA GLN A 356 -0.63 -29.75 -11.45
C GLN A 356 0.40 -28.62 -11.46
N LEU A 357 1.32 -28.60 -10.47
CA LEU A 357 2.38 -27.59 -10.41
C LEU A 357 3.34 -27.70 -11.61
N LYS A 358 3.72 -28.91 -12.01
CA LYS A 358 4.55 -29.13 -13.22
C LYS A 358 3.85 -28.74 -14.51
N ASP A 359 2.54 -28.99 -14.60
CA ASP A 359 1.75 -28.59 -15.78
C ASP A 359 1.62 -27.06 -15.85
N PHE A 360 1.43 -26.39 -14.71
CA PHE A 360 1.46 -24.92 -14.61
C PHE A 360 2.83 -24.33 -14.98
N GLU A 361 3.94 -24.94 -14.53
CA GLU A 361 5.29 -24.52 -14.91
C GLU A 361 5.50 -24.60 -16.43
N ARG A 362 5.03 -25.68 -17.07
CA ARG A 362 5.10 -25.84 -18.53
C ARG A 362 4.27 -24.79 -19.27
N GLU A 363 3.05 -24.54 -18.81
CA GLU A 363 2.17 -23.53 -19.39
C GLU A 363 2.77 -22.12 -19.26
N SER A 364 3.31 -21.79 -18.08
CA SER A 364 3.98 -20.50 -17.86
C SER A 364 5.25 -20.34 -18.72
N ALA A 365 6.03 -21.41 -18.90
CA ALA A 365 7.19 -21.40 -19.79
C ALA A 365 6.79 -21.24 -21.26
N GLN A 366 5.67 -21.83 -21.67
CA GLN A 366 5.11 -21.64 -23.01
C GLN A 366 4.61 -20.21 -23.21
N ALA A 367 3.90 -19.65 -22.24
CA ALA A 367 3.45 -18.25 -22.27
C ALA A 367 4.63 -17.28 -22.40
N ARG A 368 5.72 -17.51 -21.65
CA ARG A 368 6.96 -16.70 -21.76
C ARG A 368 7.60 -16.78 -23.15
N ARG A 369 7.60 -17.97 -23.77
CA ARG A 369 8.08 -18.14 -25.15
C ARG A 369 7.21 -17.40 -26.16
N GLN A 370 5.89 -17.39 -25.94
CA GLN A 370 4.95 -16.67 -26.79
C GLN A 370 5.04 -15.15 -26.60
N SER A 371 5.38 -14.66 -25.41
CA SER A 371 5.53 -13.22 -25.13
C SER A 371 6.90 -12.65 -25.50
N ALA A 372 7.95 -13.48 -25.62
CA ALA A 372 9.29 -13.06 -26.02
C ALA A 372 9.33 -12.19 -27.30
N PRO A 373 8.68 -12.55 -28.42
CA PRO A 373 8.70 -11.71 -29.63
C PRO A 373 8.00 -10.36 -29.41
N ALA A 374 6.97 -10.29 -28.56
CA ALA A 374 6.32 -9.01 -28.24
C ALA A 374 7.26 -8.08 -27.47
N LEU A 375 8.07 -8.62 -26.54
CA LEU A 375 9.09 -7.82 -25.83
C LEU A 375 10.19 -7.33 -26.78
N ASP A 376 10.60 -8.14 -27.74
CA ASP A 376 11.57 -7.70 -28.74
C ASP A 376 11.00 -6.61 -29.65
N MET A 377 9.70 -6.68 -30.00
CA MET A 377 9.02 -5.61 -30.73
C MET A 377 8.95 -4.31 -29.94
N VAL A 378 8.72 -4.37 -28.62
CA VAL A 378 8.75 -3.19 -27.75
C VAL A 378 10.14 -2.57 -27.72
N ARG A 379 11.20 -3.38 -27.55
CA ARG A 379 12.59 -2.90 -27.59
C ARG A 379 12.96 -2.23 -28.90
N ILE A 380 12.50 -2.79 -30.03
CA ILE A 380 12.70 -2.17 -31.35
C ILE A 380 11.96 -0.83 -31.41
N ALA A 381 10.72 -0.76 -30.93
CA ALA A 381 9.95 0.48 -30.90
C ALA A 381 10.63 1.55 -30.04
N ASP A 382 11.11 1.20 -28.85
CA ASP A 382 11.85 2.12 -27.96
C ASP A 382 13.12 2.64 -28.65
N ALA A 383 13.93 1.75 -29.25
CA ALA A 383 15.12 2.16 -29.99
C ALA A 383 14.79 3.08 -31.19
N THR A 384 13.66 2.85 -31.88
CA THR A 384 13.22 3.75 -32.96
C THR A 384 12.73 5.09 -32.45
N ALA A 385 12.10 5.14 -31.28
CA ALA A 385 11.67 6.38 -30.64
C ALA A 385 12.88 7.21 -30.21
N GLU A 386 13.87 6.60 -29.55
CA GLU A 386 15.12 7.26 -29.17
C GLU A 386 15.86 7.83 -30.39
N ALA A 387 15.94 7.07 -31.49
CA ALA A 387 16.54 7.55 -32.73
C ALA A 387 15.77 8.74 -33.34
N ALA A 388 14.43 8.74 -33.27
CA ALA A 388 13.60 9.85 -33.72
C ALA A 388 13.79 11.11 -32.85
N GLU A 389 13.92 10.95 -31.54
CA GLU A 389 14.23 12.06 -30.62
C GLU A 389 15.59 12.69 -30.91
N GLN A 390 16.61 11.87 -31.17
CA GLN A 390 17.94 12.35 -31.57
C GLN A 390 17.88 13.14 -32.90
N GLN A 391 17.10 12.66 -33.87
CA GLN A 391 16.89 13.40 -35.13
C GLN A 391 16.17 14.74 -34.90
N LEU A 392 15.18 14.78 -34.01
CA LEU A 392 14.48 16.01 -33.66
C LEU A 392 15.41 17.01 -32.94
N GLN A 393 16.28 16.54 -32.05
CA GLN A 393 17.28 17.38 -31.38
C GLN A 393 18.27 17.96 -32.39
N ALA A 394 18.84 17.14 -33.28
CA ALA A 394 19.72 17.62 -34.34
C ALA A 394 19.03 18.65 -35.25
N ALA A 395 17.76 18.43 -35.61
CA ALA A 395 16.99 19.39 -36.40
C ALA A 395 16.77 20.72 -35.67
N ARG A 396 16.56 20.69 -34.34
CA ARG A 396 16.43 21.89 -33.51
C ARG A 396 17.72 22.68 -33.44
N GLU A 397 18.87 22.02 -33.33
CA GLU A 397 20.19 22.68 -33.36
C GLU A 397 20.46 23.36 -34.71
N VAL A 398 20.15 22.69 -35.81
CA VAL A 398 20.26 23.28 -37.16
C VAL A 398 19.36 24.51 -37.30
N ALA A 399 18.12 24.45 -36.79
CA ALA A 399 17.21 25.59 -36.80
C ALA A 399 17.73 26.76 -35.95
N ALA A 400 18.26 26.49 -34.76
CA ALA A 400 18.83 27.51 -33.89
C ALA A 400 20.04 28.22 -34.54
N ASN A 401 20.93 27.46 -35.19
CA ASN A 401 22.05 28.00 -35.93
C ASN A 401 21.60 28.87 -37.13
N ALA A 402 20.54 28.46 -37.83
CA ALA A 402 19.97 29.25 -38.92
C ALA A 402 19.37 30.58 -38.42
N ASP A 403 18.70 30.57 -37.27
CA ASP A 403 18.17 31.79 -36.64
C ASP A 403 19.29 32.75 -36.22
N GLU A 404 20.41 32.24 -35.71
CA GLU A 404 21.58 33.05 -35.38
C GLU A 404 22.20 33.70 -36.63
N GLN A 405 22.32 32.93 -37.72
CA GLN A 405 22.79 33.45 -39.01
C GLN A 405 21.87 34.53 -39.58
N LEU A 406 20.54 34.34 -39.48
CA LEU A 406 19.56 35.35 -39.89
C LEU A 406 19.68 36.63 -39.07
N LYS A 407 19.88 36.52 -37.75
CA LYS A 407 20.12 37.68 -36.88
C LYS A 407 21.41 38.41 -37.29
N ALA A 408 22.51 37.68 -37.51
CA ALA A 408 23.77 38.27 -37.95
C ALA A 408 23.66 38.99 -39.31
N ALA A 409 22.98 38.36 -40.28
CA ALA A 409 22.71 38.97 -41.58
C ALA A 409 21.84 40.23 -41.45
N SER A 410 20.82 40.20 -40.59
CA SER A 410 19.96 41.37 -40.35
C SER A 410 20.74 42.53 -39.72
N SER A 411 21.64 42.28 -38.76
CA SER A 411 22.49 43.32 -38.19
C SER A 411 23.46 43.91 -39.21
N ALA A 412 24.05 43.07 -40.07
CA ALA A 412 24.94 43.53 -41.13
C ALA A 412 24.22 44.42 -42.16
N LEU A 413 22.97 44.09 -42.50
CA LEU A 413 22.13 44.95 -43.34
C LEU A 413 21.85 46.30 -42.70
N VAL A 414 21.48 46.33 -41.41
CA VAL A 414 21.25 47.59 -40.68
C VAL A 414 22.51 48.46 -40.64
N GLU A 415 23.70 47.86 -40.45
CA GLU A 415 24.97 48.60 -40.50
C GLU A 415 25.27 49.15 -41.90
N LEU A 416 25.02 48.37 -42.95
CA LEU A 416 25.17 48.82 -44.33
C LEU A 416 24.25 50.00 -44.64
N GLU A 417 22.97 49.92 -44.27
CA GLU A 417 22.01 51.03 -44.42
C GLU A 417 22.50 52.30 -43.71
N ARG A 418 23.05 52.15 -42.50
CA ARG A 418 23.61 53.28 -41.74
C ARG A 418 24.81 53.91 -42.44
N ARG A 419 25.70 53.12 -43.03
CA ARG A 419 26.86 53.61 -43.81
C ARG A 419 26.41 54.31 -45.09
N VAL A 420 25.38 53.78 -45.77
CA VAL A 420 24.82 54.40 -46.98
C VAL A 420 24.22 55.77 -46.65
N ARG A 421 23.51 55.92 -45.53
CA ARG A 421 22.94 57.22 -45.11
C ARG A 421 23.97 58.27 -44.67
N GLN A 422 25.19 57.87 -44.33
CA GLN A 422 26.26 58.79 -43.92
C GLN A 422 27.06 59.35 -45.10
N ARG A 423 26.99 58.71 -46.26
CA ARG A 423 27.56 59.20 -47.51
C ARG A 423 26.55 60.09 -48.21
#